data_AF-A0A3P8MN64-F1
#
_entry.id   AF-A0A3P8MN64-F1
#
_cell.length_a   1.000
_cell.length_b   1.000
_cell.length_c   1.000
_cell.angle_alpha   90.00
_cell.angle_beta   90.00
_cell.angle_gamma   90.00
#
_symmetry.space_group_name_H-M   'P 1'
#
loop_
_entity.id
_entity.type
_entity.pdbx_description
1 polymer ?
#
loop_
_entity_poly.entity_id
_entity_poly.type
_entity_poly.pdbx_seq_one_letter_code
_entity_poly.pdbx_strand_id
1 'polypeptide(L)' 'MKKFIYRVLENDEVVAIFNEQQYAQDFIAYEKTISDKQFEIEKVNIADWLLQPREF' A
#
# COMPACT_ATOMS: atom_id res chain seq x y z
N MET A 1 18.71 4.93 -1.87
CA MET A 1 17.43 4.31 -1.42
C MET A 1 16.28 5.08 -2.05
N LYS A 2 15.28 4.38 -2.61
CA LYS A 2 14.03 5.01 -3.06
C LYS A 2 13.38 5.65 -1.83
N LYS A 3 12.99 6.93 -1.93
CA LYS A 3 12.41 7.70 -0.82
C LYS A 3 10.91 7.50 -0.66
N PHE A 4 10.34 6.52 -1.36
CA PHE A 4 8.90 6.29 -1.42
C PHE A 4 8.58 4.83 -1.17
N ILE A 5 7.42 4.62 -0.56
CA ILE A 5 6.74 3.35 -0.40
C ILE A 5 5.38 3.42 -1.11
N TYR A 6 4.81 2.26 -1.39
CA TYR A 6 3.50 2.11 -2.00
C TYR A 6 2.61 1.41 -0.99
N ARG A 7 1.60 2.11 -0.49
CA ARG A 7 0.58 1.55 0.41
C ARG A 7 -0.57 1.04 -0.44
N VAL A 8 -1.08 -0.15 -0.12
CA VAL A 8 -2.35 -0.64 -0.65
C VAL A 8 -3.42 -0.39 0.41
N LEU A 9 -4.50 0.27 0.01
CA LEU A 9 -5.62 0.63 0.86
C LEU A 9 -6.87 -0.17 0.49
N GLU A 10 -7.63 -0.59 1.49
CA GLU A 10 -9.00 -1.11 1.39
C GLU A 10 -9.88 -0.24 2.30
N ASN A 11 -10.88 0.46 1.74
CA ASN A 11 -11.75 1.38 2.50
C ASN A 11 -10.98 2.38 3.39
N ASP A 12 -9.98 3.06 2.81
CA ASP A 12 -9.06 3.99 3.50
C ASP A 12 -8.12 3.35 4.56
N GLU A 13 -8.19 2.04 4.79
CA GLU A 13 -7.30 1.32 5.70
C GLU A 13 -6.10 0.70 4.96
N VAL A 14 -4.90 0.85 5.53
CA VAL A 14 -3.68 0.29 4.95
C VAL A 14 -3.61 -1.21 5.22
N VAL A 15 -3.74 -2.03 4.18
CA VAL A 15 -3.70 -3.50 4.27
C VAL A 15 -2.34 -4.10 3.90
N ALA A 16 -1.56 -3.40 3.06
CA ALA A 16 -0.22 -3.85 2.67
C ALA A 16 0.70 -2.67 2.30
N ILE A 17 2.01 -2.88 2.40
CA ILE A 17 3.04 -1.87 2.08
C ILE A 17 4.16 -2.51 1.28
N PHE A 18 4.54 -1.86 0.17
CA PHE A 18 5.57 -2.33 -0.74
C PHE A 18 6.63 -1.26 -0.99
N ASN A 19 7.86 -1.69 -1.25
CA ASN A 19 8.97 -0.81 -1.66
C ASN A 19 8.99 -0.53 -3.17
N GLU A 20 8.23 -1.30 -3.96
CA GLU A 20 8.10 -1.15 -5.40
C GLU A 20 6.63 -1.16 -5.84
N GLN A 21 6.31 -0.33 -6.85
CA GLN A 21 4.95 -0.22 -7.36
C GLN A 21 4.45 -1.52 -8.00
N GLN A 22 5.35 -2.25 -8.67
CA GLN A 22 5.01 -3.51 -9.34
C GLN A 22 4.47 -4.52 -8.32
N TYR A 23 5.09 -4.64 -7.15
CA TYR A 23 4.61 -5.57 -6.12
C TYR A 23 3.24 -5.19 -5.55
N ALA A 24 2.94 -3.89 -5.43
CA ALA A 24 1.60 -3.44 -5.05
C ALA A 24 0.55 -3.76 -6.13
N GLN A 25 0.91 -3.64 -7.41
CA GLN A 25 0.05 -4.01 -8.53
C GLN A 25 -0.18 -5.53 -8.60
N ASP A 26 0.87 -6.33 -8.40
CA ASP A 26 0.79 -7.79 -8.40
C ASP A 26 -0.10 -8.27 -7.24
N PHE A 27 0.00 -7.65 -6.07
CA PHE A 27 -0.88 -7.91 -4.92
C PHE A 27 -2.35 -7.66 -5.28
N ILE A 28 -2.68 -6.48 -5.83
CA ILE A 28 -4.06 -6.16 -6.22
C ILE A 28 -4.56 -7.09 -7.33
N ALA A 29 -3.71 -7.44 -8.29
CA ALA A 29 -4.06 -8.36 -9.36
C ALA A 29 -4.40 -9.75 -8.81
N TYR A 30 -3.63 -10.23 -7.84
CA TYR A 30 -3.92 -11.47 -7.13
C TYR A 30 -5.22 -11.38 -6.33
N GLU A 31 -5.42 -10.34 -5.52
CA GLU A 31 -6.63 -10.17 -4.71
C GLU A 31 -7.90 -10.14 -5.56
N LYS A 32 -7.84 -9.52 -6.75
CA LYS A 32 -8.95 -9.54 -7.73
C LYS A 32 -9.32 -10.93 -8.25
N THR A 33 -8.43 -11.91 -8.15
CA THR A 33 -8.73 -13.30 -8.55
C THR A 33 -9.55 -14.05 -7.50
N ILE A 34 -9.54 -13.57 -6.25
CA ILE A 34 -10.17 -14.25 -5.11
C ILE A 34 -11.27 -13.40 -4.46
N SER A 35 -11.37 -12.11 -4.78
CA SER A 35 -12.32 -11.18 -4.18
C SER A 35 -12.68 -10.02 -5.12
N ASP A 36 -13.91 -9.51 -4.99
CA ASP A 36 -14.39 -8.29 -5.66
C ASP A 36 -14.05 -7.00 -4.89
N LYS A 37 -13.19 -7.11 -3.87
CA LYS A 37 -12.70 -5.97 -3.09
C LYS A 37 -12.02 -4.94 -3.98
N GLN A 38 -12.24 -3.67 -3.67
CA GLN A 38 -11.59 -2.56 -4.34
C GLN A 38 -10.39 -2.12 -3.52
N PHE A 39 -9.27 -1.94 -4.21
CA PHE A 39 -8.01 -1.55 -3.61
C PHE A 39 -7.45 -0.32 -4.32
N GLU A 40 -6.81 0.54 -3.55
CA GLU A 40 -6.13 1.74 -4.04
C GLU A 40 -4.64 1.66 -3.73
N ILE A 41 -3.80 2.18 -4.64
CA ILE A 41 -2.35 2.29 -4.42
C ILE A 41 -2.03 3.76 -4.16
N GLU A 42 -1.45 4.03 -3.00
CA GLU A 42 -0.97 5.35 -2.64
C GLU A 42 0.55 5.36 -2.54
N LYS A 43 1.18 6.35 -3.18
CA LYS A 43 2.63 6.55 -3.11
C LYS A 43 2.95 7.57 -2.03
N VAL A 44 3.68 7.14 -1.01
CA VAL A 44 3.99 7.97 0.16
C VAL A 44 5.49 8.08 0.37
N ASN A 45 5.95 9.25 0.81
CA ASN A 45 7.35 9.43 1.19
C ASN A 45 7.63 8.63 2.48
N ILE A 46 8.71 7.85 2.49
CA ILE A 46 9.07 7.02 3.64
C ILE A 46 9.32 7.85 4.91
N ALA A 47 9.85 9.08 4.77
CA ALA A 47 10.08 9.96 5.91
C ALA A 47 8.76 10.41 6.52
N ASP A 48 7.80 10.83 5.69
CA ASP A 48 6.49 11.26 6.14
C ASP A 48 5.73 10.10 6.80
N TRP A 49 5.83 8.89 6.25
CA TRP A 49 5.22 7.69 6.82
C TRP A 49 5.82 7.33 8.20
N LEU A 50 7.14 7.40 8.36
CA LEU A 50 7.80 7.10 9.63
C LEU A 50 7.47 8.10 10.74
N LEU A 51 7.05 9.31 10.37
CA LEU A 51 6.66 10.36 11.30
C LEU A 51 5.18 10.28 11.72
N GLN A 52 4.37 9.42 11.10
CA GLN A 52 2.97 9.26 11.48
C GLN A 52 2.86 8.55 12.84
N PRO A 53 2.02 9.05 13.77
CA PRO A 53 1.74 8.37 15.03
C PRO A 53 1.11 7.00 14.72
N ARG A 54 1.60 5.95 15.38
CA ARG A 54 1.04 4.60 15.29
C ARG A 54 0.20 4.34 16.53
N GLU A 55 -1.08 4.10 16.34
CA GLU A 55 -1.93 3.53 17.39
C GLU A 55 -1.62 2.02 17.43
N PHE A 56 -1.19 1.52 18.60
CA PHE A 56 -0.84 0.12 18.87
C PHE A 56 -1.86 -0.52 19.79
#